data_AF-A0A838KHV3-F1
#
_entry.id   AF-A0A838KHV3-F1
#
_cell.length_a   1.000
_cell.length_b   1.000
_cell.length_c   1.000
_cell.angle_alpha   90.00
_cell.angle_beta   90.00
_cell.angle_gamma   90.00
#
_symmetry.space_group_name_H-M   'P 1'
#
loop_
_entity.id
_entity.type
_entity.pdbx_description
1 polymer ?
#
loop_
_entity_poly.entity_id
_entity_poly.type
_entity_poly.pdbx_seq_one_letter_code
_entity_poly.pdbx_strand_id
1 'polypeptide(L)'
;MLVWGLVALVGAACWAVLAVSRGEEVSALWILFAALSSYAIAYRFYARFIAYRALGVDDTRATPAERLHNGLDFDVTDRRVLFGHHFAAIAGAGPLVGPVLAAQMGYLPGTIWIIVG
;
A
#
# COMPACT_ATOMS: atom_id res chain seq x y z
N MET A 1 -2.54 20.96 -6.56
CA MET A 1 -3.14 20.08 -7.59
C MET A 1 -2.12 19.69 -8.66
N LEU A 2 -1.35 20.63 -9.20
CA LEU A 2 -0.34 20.38 -10.24
C LEU A 2 0.65 19.24 -9.92
N VAL A 3 1.20 19.19 -8.70
CA VAL A 3 2.14 18.12 -8.29
C VAL A 3 1.51 16.73 -8.38
N TRP A 4 0.28 16.56 -7.90
CA TRP A 4 -0.42 15.27 -7.94
C TRP A 4 -0.86 14.90 -9.36
N GLY A 5 -1.17 15.89 -10.20
CA GLY A 5 -1.37 15.67 -11.63
C GLY A 5 -0.10 15.16 -12.32
N LEU A 6 1.06 15.72 -11.98
CA LEU A 6 2.35 15.26 -12.52
C LEU A 6 2.68 13.83 -12.05
N VAL A 7 2.50 13.51 -10.77
CA VAL A 7 2.69 12.15 -10.25
C VAL A 7 1.76 11.15 -10.94
N ALA A 8 0.50 11.52 -11.16
CA ALA A 8 -0.44 10.68 -11.89
C ALA A 8 -0.03 10.47 -13.36
N LEU A 9 0.45 11.52 -14.04
CA LEU A 9 0.95 11.42 -15.40
C LEU A 9 2.19 10.53 -15.50
N VAL A 10 3.15 10.66 -14.57
CA VAL A 10 4.33 9.79 -14.51
C VAL A 10 3.92 8.34 -14.28
N GLY A 11 3.04 8.08 -13.30
CA GLY A 11 2.53 6.74 -13.05
C GLY A 11 1.82 6.14 -14.27
N ALA A 12 0.95 6.91 -14.93
CA ALA A 12 0.23 6.47 -16.12
C ALA A 12 1.17 6.17 -17.30
N ALA A 13 2.19 7.01 -17.52
CA ALA A 13 3.20 6.77 -18.54
C ALA A 13 4.01 5.49 -18.25
N CYS A 14 4.43 5.29 -17.00
CA CYS A 14 5.16 4.08 -16.61
C CYS A 14 4.32 2.82 -16.80
N TRP A 15 3.05 2.84 -16.39
CA TRP A 15 2.11 1.74 -16.61
C TRP A 15 1.85 1.47 -18.09
N ALA A 16 1.74 2.52 -18.91
CA ALA A 16 1.56 2.38 -20.36
C ALA A 16 2.77 1.71 -21.02
N VAL A 17 3.99 2.11 -20.64
CA VAL A 17 5.23 1.47 -21.13
C VAL A 17 5.24 0.00 -20.70
N LEU A 18 5.00 -0.31 -19.43
CA LEU A 18 4.93 -1.70 -18.94
C LEU A 18 3.87 -2.54 -19.65
N ALA A 19 2.76 -1.94 -20.09
CA ALA A 19 1.70 -2.68 -20.78
C ALA A 19 2.03 -2.99 -22.25
N VAL A 20 2.77 -2.10 -22.91
CA VAL A 20 3.05 -2.16 -24.36
C VAL A 20 4.37 -2.85 -24.67
N SER A 21 5.37 -2.73 -23.80
CA SER A 21 6.68 -3.35 -23.97
C SER A 21 6.60 -4.88 -23.89
N ARG A 22 6.43 -5.54 -25.05
CA ARG A 22 6.47 -7.00 -25.19
C ARG A 22 7.68 -7.42 -26.01
N GLY A 23 8.62 -8.14 -25.39
CA GLY A 23 9.78 -8.74 -26.06
C GLY A 23 11.11 -7.99 -25.87
N GLU A 24 11.11 -6.82 -25.23
CA GLU A 24 12.34 -6.10 -24.84
C GLU A 24 12.65 -6.30 -23.35
N GLU A 25 13.92 -6.11 -22.96
CA GLU A 25 14.31 -6.03 -21.55
C GLU A 25 13.68 -4.78 -20.91
N VAL A 26 12.61 -4.98 -20.15
CA VAL A 26 11.94 -3.90 -19.43
C VAL A 26 12.83 -3.43 -18.28
N SER A 27 13.28 -2.18 -18.35
CA SER A 27 14.06 -1.57 -17.27
C SER A 27 13.25 -1.54 -15.96
N ALA A 28 13.88 -1.98 -14.87
CA ALA A 28 13.31 -1.94 -13.52
C ALA A 28 12.90 -0.53 -13.07
N LEU A 29 13.45 0.53 -13.68
CA LEU A 29 13.05 1.91 -13.42
C LEU A 29 11.56 2.15 -13.73
N TRP A 30 11.02 1.54 -14.79
CA TRP A 30 9.61 1.68 -15.14
C TRP A 30 8.69 1.10 -14.06
N ILE A 31 9.07 -0.07 -13.52
CA ILE A 31 8.36 -0.72 -12.41
C ILE A 31 8.45 0.13 -11.14
N LEU A 32 9.64 0.63 -10.82
CA LEU A 32 9.88 1.47 -9.65
C LEU A 32 9.02 2.74 -9.67
N PHE A 33 9.04 3.49 -10.78
CA PHE A 33 8.28 4.73 -10.88
C PHE A 33 6.78 4.49 -10.98
N ALA A 34 6.34 3.39 -11.60
CA ALA A 34 4.93 2.96 -11.54
C ALA A 34 4.49 2.71 -10.09
N ALA A 35 5.26 1.95 -9.32
CA ALA A 35 4.97 1.64 -7.92
C ALA A 35 4.98 2.90 -7.03
N LEU A 36 6.03 3.71 -7.09
CA LEU A 36 6.14 4.94 -6.29
C LEU A 36 5.00 5.92 -6.57
N SER A 37 4.64 6.11 -7.85
CA SER A 37 3.55 7.00 -8.23
C SER A 37 2.20 6.46 -7.75
N SER A 38 1.94 5.16 -7.93
CA SER A 38 0.73 4.49 -7.44
C SER A 38 0.59 4.60 -5.93
N TYR A 39 1.65 4.29 -5.17
CA TYR A 39 1.62 4.37 -3.70
C TYR A 39 1.53 5.80 -3.19
N ALA A 40 2.16 6.78 -3.84
CA ALA A 40 2.03 8.17 -3.46
C ALA A 40 0.58 8.66 -3.61
N ILE A 41 -0.10 8.31 -4.71
CA ILE A 41 -1.51 8.63 -4.94
C ILE A 41 -2.39 7.92 -3.92
N ALA A 42 -2.18 6.62 -3.71
CA ALA A 42 -2.93 5.84 -2.73
C ALA A 42 -2.77 6.43 -1.32
N TYR A 43 -1.55 6.74 -0.89
CA TYR A 43 -1.30 7.38 0.40
C TYR A 43 -2.03 8.72 0.52
N ARG A 44 -2.04 9.56 -0.52
CA ARG A 44 -2.64 10.89 -0.44
C ARG A 44 -4.17 10.88 -0.42
N PHE A 45 -4.79 10.04 -1.23
CA PHE A 45 -6.24 10.06 -1.45
C PHE A 45 -6.94 8.91 -0.72
N TYR A 46 -6.42 7.70 -0.87
CA TYR A 46 -7.04 6.50 -0.29
C TYR A 46 -6.80 6.41 1.22
N ALA A 47 -5.59 6.66 1.72
CA ALA A 47 -5.36 6.67 3.18
C ALA A 47 -6.17 7.78 3.88
N ARG A 48 -6.36 8.93 3.22
CA ARG A 48 -7.23 10.00 3.72
C ARG A 48 -8.69 9.57 3.77
N PHE A 49 -9.18 8.88 2.73
CA PHE A 49 -10.53 8.33 2.71
C PHE A 49 -10.72 7.32 3.86
N ILE A 50 -9.77 6.40 4.05
CA ILE A 50 -9.82 5.43 5.14
C ILE A 50 -9.84 6.14 6.49
N ALA A 51 -8.92 7.07 6.72
CA ALA A 51 -8.78 7.75 7.99
C ALA A 51 -10.06 8.53 8.37
N TYR A 52 -10.61 9.33 7.47
CA TYR A 52 -11.71 10.24 7.83
C TYR A 52 -13.10 9.70 7.54
N ARG A 53 -13.25 8.82 6.55
CA ARG A 53 -14.59 8.37 6.11
C ARG A 53 -14.89 6.94 6.49
N ALA A 54 -13.89 6.05 6.49
CA ALA A 54 -14.11 4.66 6.91
C ALA A 54 -13.96 4.50 8.43
N LEU A 55 -12.84 4.99 8.99
CA LEU A 55 -12.50 4.82 10.41
C LEU A 55 -12.91 6.02 11.28
N GLY A 56 -12.98 7.20 10.67
CA GLY A 56 -13.29 8.45 11.37
C GLY A 56 -12.30 8.74 12.50
N VAL A 57 -11.00 8.63 12.25
CA VAL A 57 -9.92 8.79 13.24
C VAL A 57 -10.00 10.17 13.90
N ASP A 58 -9.88 10.18 15.23
CA ASP A 58 -9.97 11.38 16.06
C ASP A 58 -9.05 11.20 17.27
N ASP A 59 -8.03 12.04 17.36
CA ASP A 59 -7.00 12.00 18.39
C ASP A 59 -7.50 12.49 19.76
N THR A 60 -8.71 13.04 19.83
CA THR A 60 -9.33 13.47 21.10
C THR A 60 -10.13 12.37 21.80
N ARG A 61 -10.40 11.26 21.11
CA ARG A 61 -11.15 10.13 21.68
C ARG A 61 -10.19 9.09 22.26
N ALA A 62 -10.45 8.69 23.50
CA ALA A 62 -9.76 7.58 24.12
C ALA A 62 -9.95 6.30 23.30
N THR A 63 -8.87 5.57 23.09
CA THR A 63 -8.88 4.32 22.32
C THR A 63 -9.61 3.21 23.09
N PRO A 64 -10.08 2.15 22.43
CA PRO A 64 -10.66 0.99 23.12
C PRO A 64 -9.73 0.42 24.20
N ALA A 65 -8.41 0.42 23.95
CA ALA A 65 -7.39 -0.01 24.91
C ALA A 65 -7.42 0.78 26.24
N GLU A 66 -7.74 2.08 26.18
CA GLU A 66 -7.82 2.95 27.36
C GLU A 66 -9.20 2.90 28.02
N ARG A 67 -10.29 2.71 27.25
CA ARG A 67 -11.67 2.74 27.76
C ARG A 67 -12.16 1.40 28.33
N LEU A 68 -11.70 0.29 27.77
CA LEU A 68 -12.19 -1.07 28.04
C LEU A 68 -11.10 -1.96 28.65
N HIS A 69 -10.06 -1.35 29.26
CA HIS A 69 -8.87 -2.01 29.81
C HIS A 69 -9.24 -3.24 30.66
N ASN A 70 -9.27 -4.42 30.03
CA ASN A 70 -9.81 -5.66 30.58
C ASN A 70 -8.74 -6.74 30.79
N GLY A 71 -7.50 -6.48 30.36
CA GLY A 71 -6.37 -7.42 30.51
C GLY A 71 -6.48 -8.68 29.65
N LEU A 72 -7.43 -8.74 28.71
CA LEU A 72 -7.64 -9.87 27.80
C LEU A 72 -7.56 -9.41 26.34
N ASP A 73 -8.51 -8.57 25.93
CA ASP A 73 -8.63 -8.08 24.55
C ASP A 73 -8.06 -6.65 24.39
N PHE A 74 -8.06 -5.88 25.47
CA PHE A 74 -7.70 -4.47 25.48
C PHE A 74 -6.65 -4.20 26.56
N ASP A 75 -5.44 -3.86 26.10
CA ASP A 75 -4.34 -3.43 26.95
C ASP A 75 -3.62 -2.21 26.34
N VAL A 76 -3.19 -1.29 27.20
CA VAL A 76 -2.56 -0.04 26.77
C VAL A 76 -1.14 -0.33 26.34
N THR A 77 -0.88 -0.20 25.03
CA THR A 77 0.42 -0.49 24.44
C THR A 77 0.98 0.75 23.72
N ASP A 78 2.30 0.90 23.74
CA ASP A 78 2.97 1.96 22.99
C ASP A 78 2.67 1.85 21.48
N ARG A 79 2.36 3.00 20.86
CA ARG A 79 1.99 3.08 19.44
C ARG A 79 3.03 2.48 18.50
N ARG A 80 4.33 2.55 18.85
CA ARG A 80 5.43 2.03 18.01
C ARG A 80 5.43 0.51 17.98
N VAL A 81 5.14 -0.12 19.12
CA VAL A 81 5.01 -1.59 19.23
C VAL A 81 3.78 -2.07 18.48
N LEU A 82 2.67 -1.36 18.62
CA LEU A 82 1.44 -1.66 17.89
C LEU A 82 1.64 -1.56 16.38
N PHE A 83 2.29 -0.49 15.92
CA PHE A 83 2.64 -0.31 14.51
C PHE A 83 3.53 -1.46 14.01
N GLY A 84 4.55 -1.85 14.77
CA GLY A 84 5.43 -2.96 14.42
C GLY A 84 4.68 -4.28 14.24
N HIS A 85 3.75 -4.61 15.15
CA HIS A 85 2.92 -5.82 15.03
C HIS A 85 2.01 -5.78 13.81
N HIS A 86 1.33 -4.67 13.57
CA HIS A 86 0.48 -4.52 12.37
C HIS A 86 1.29 -4.60 11.09
N PHE A 87 2.44 -3.93 11.04
CA PHE A 87 3.35 -3.96 9.90
C PHE A 87 3.86 -5.38 9.64
N ALA A 88 4.30 -6.10 10.67
CA ALA A 88 4.77 -7.48 10.55
C ALA A 88 3.66 -8.42 10.06
N ALA A 89 2.43 -8.26 10.56
CA ALA A 89 1.29 -9.07 10.11
C ALA A 89 0.97 -8.85 8.61
N ILE A 90 0.97 -7.59 8.15
CA ILE A 90 0.74 -7.24 6.74
C ILE A 90 1.90 -7.75 5.86
N ALA A 91 3.14 -7.46 6.26
CA ALA A 91 4.34 -7.83 5.52
C ALA A 91 4.60 -9.35 5.51
N GLY A 92 4.06 -10.10 6.48
CA GLY A 92 4.12 -11.56 6.48
C GLY A 92 3.08 -12.21 5.57
N ALA A 93 1.83 -11.75 5.62
CA ALA A 93 0.72 -12.38 4.91
C ALA A 93 0.70 -12.08 3.40
N GLY A 94 1.00 -10.84 2.99
CA GLY A 94 0.89 -10.42 1.59
C GLY A 94 1.94 -11.04 0.64
N PRO A 95 3.25 -10.91 0.91
CA PRO A 95 4.30 -11.25 -0.06
C PRO A 95 4.49 -12.75 -0.33
N LEU A 96 3.88 -13.63 0.46
CA LEU A 96 4.28 -15.04 0.51
C LEU A 96 3.63 -15.89 -0.60
N VAL A 97 2.37 -15.63 -0.93
CA VAL A 97 1.61 -16.45 -1.90
C VAL A 97 1.33 -15.70 -3.19
N GLY A 98 0.94 -14.43 -3.08
CA GLY A 98 0.49 -13.64 -4.22
C GLY A 98 1.53 -13.39 -5.32
N PRO A 99 2.73 -12.88 -5.01
CA PRO A 99 3.76 -12.62 -6.02
C PRO A 99 4.22 -13.91 -6.71
N VAL A 100 4.31 -15.01 -5.96
CA VAL A 100 4.72 -16.32 -6.48
C VAL A 100 3.69 -16.87 -7.47
N LEU A 101 2.39 -16.72 -7.17
CA LEU A 101 1.32 -17.09 -8.09
C LEU A 101 1.24 -16.16 -9.30
N ALA A 102 1.42 -14.85 -9.10
CA ALA A 102 1.32 -13.86 -10.17
C ALA A 102 2.53 -13.87 -11.11
N ALA A 103 3.74 -14.17 -10.62
CA ALA A 103 4.96 -14.25 -11.43
C ALA A 103 4.91 -15.37 -12.48
N GLN A 104 4.14 -16.44 -12.22
CA GLN A 104 3.93 -17.52 -13.20
C GLN A 104 3.18 -17.03 -14.45
N MET A 105 2.42 -15.95 -14.34
CA MET A 105 1.70 -15.31 -15.47
C MET A 105 2.57 -14.27 -16.20
N GLY A 106 3.85 -14.14 -15.83
CA GLY A 106 4.81 -13.19 -16.39
C GLY A 106 4.97 -11.92 -15.56
N TYR A 107 5.84 -11.02 -16.03
CA TYR A 107 6.26 -9.85 -15.25
C TYR A 107 5.13 -8.84 -15.01
N LEU A 108 4.24 -8.63 -15.99
CA LEU A 108 3.20 -7.61 -15.90
C LEU A 108 2.10 -7.98 -14.90
N PRO A 109 1.51 -9.20 -14.93
CA PRO A 109 0.59 -9.65 -13.87
C PRO A 109 1.25 -9.66 -12.48
N GLY A 110 2.53 -10.09 -12.39
CA GLY A 110 3.30 -10.01 -11.15
C GLY A 110 3.44 -8.58 -10.62
N THR A 111 3.75 -7.63 -11.50
CA THR A 111 3.91 -6.20 -11.15
C THR A 111 2.59 -5.59 -10.69
N ILE A 112 1.48 -5.89 -11.39
CA ILE A 112 0.14 -5.43 -10.99
C ILE A 112 -0.21 -5.96 -9.61
N TRP A 113 0.03 -7.25 -9.37
CA TRP A 113 -0.25 -7.86 -8.07
C TRP A 113 0.56 -7.21 -6.96
N ILE A 114 1.87 -7.02 -7.14
CA ILE A 114 2.74 -6.41 -6.11
C ILE A 114 2.29 -4.98 -5.77
N ILE A 115 1.85 -4.21 -6.77
CA ILE A 115 1.50 -2.79 -6.57
C ILE A 115 0.09 -2.60 -6.02
N VAL A 116 -0.87 -3.46 -6.41
CA VAL A 116 -2.29 -3.28 -6.08
C VAL A 116 -2.76 -4.21 -4.95
N GLY A 117 -2.13 -5.37 -4.81
CA GLY A 117 -2.52 -6.45 -3.89
C GLY A 117 -2.18 -6.20 -2.42
#